data_AF-A0A5R9F547-F1
#
_entry.id   AF-A0A5R9F547-F1
#
_cell.length_a   1.000
_cell.length_b   1.000
_cell.length_c   1.000
_cell.angle_alpha   90.00
_cell.angle_beta   90.00
_cell.angle_gamma   90.00
#
_symmetry.space_group_name_H-M   'P 1'
#
loop_
_entity.id
_entity.type
_entity.pdbx_description
1 polymer ?
#
loop_
_entity_poly.entity_id
_entity_poly.type
_entity_poly.pdbx_seq_one_letter_code
_entity_poly.pdbx_strand_id
1 'polypeptide(L)'
;MGNKLPPGQFETKKWPVLHQGDVYKFDEEIWNFKLFGAVKEGRSLSFSEVMNLPKTISTIDMHCVTTWSKFGTSFEGIALRELVNLVELDKNVKYVKIYGYYDGDRFGYSANLPLDGLLGDDALFVFRWKDEENDWQDITPKHGYPLRFIPPESFYLWKGSKWASGIEFMKEDDAGFWEELGYSMTANPFKEERYRWD
;
A
#
# COMPACT_ATOMS: atom_id res chain seq x y z
N MET A 1 -23.58 7.55 10.29
CA MET A 1 -22.44 8.38 10.76
C MET A 1 -21.71 8.79 9.50
N GLY A 2 -21.64 10.10 9.21
CA GLY A 2 -21.07 10.59 7.95
C GLY A 2 -19.55 10.48 7.94
N ASN A 3 -18.98 10.22 6.77
CA ASN A 3 -17.53 10.16 6.59
C ASN A 3 -16.92 11.50 6.97
N LYS A 4 -15.88 11.47 7.82
CA LYS A 4 -15.19 12.68 8.26
C LYS A 4 -14.13 13.04 7.23
N LEU A 5 -14.31 14.16 6.54
CA LEU A 5 -13.24 14.73 5.71
C LEU A 5 -12.07 15.16 6.62
N PRO A 6 -10.83 14.73 6.31
CA PRO A 6 -9.68 15.27 6.99
C PRO A 6 -9.53 16.78 6.70
N PRO A 7 -8.91 17.55 7.60
CA PRO A 7 -8.72 18.99 7.39
C PRO A 7 -7.97 19.27 6.07
N GLY A 8 -8.38 20.35 5.39
CA GLY A 8 -7.76 20.77 4.13
C GLY A 8 -7.97 19.81 2.94
N GLN A 9 -8.96 18.90 3.02
CA GLN A 9 -9.33 17.99 1.94
C GLN A 9 -10.65 18.37 1.28
N PHE A 10 -10.79 18.07 -0.01
CA PHE A 10 -12.08 18.02 -0.71
C PHE A 10 -12.42 16.59 -1.15
N GLU A 11 -13.71 16.25 -1.17
CA GLU A 11 -14.16 14.96 -1.67
C GLU A 11 -14.11 14.89 -3.20
N THR A 12 -13.65 13.75 -3.73
CA THR A 12 -13.72 13.42 -5.16
C THR A 12 -14.40 12.07 -5.37
N LYS A 13 -15.23 11.99 -6.41
CA LYS A 13 -15.84 10.72 -6.85
C LYS A 13 -14.89 9.87 -7.70
N LYS A 14 -13.96 10.51 -8.43
CA LYS A 14 -13.00 9.80 -9.30
C LYS A 14 -11.88 9.23 -8.47
N TRP A 15 -11.38 8.03 -8.79
CA TRP A 15 -10.11 7.53 -8.27
C TRP A 15 -8.96 8.12 -9.12
N PRO A 16 -8.22 9.14 -8.63
CA PRO A 16 -7.24 9.82 -9.47
C PRO A 16 -6.00 8.95 -9.67
N VAL A 17 -5.46 8.96 -10.89
CA VAL A 17 -4.18 8.33 -11.21
C VAL A 17 -3.06 9.33 -10.90
N LEU A 18 -2.30 9.06 -9.84
CA LEU A 18 -1.05 9.76 -9.52
C LEU A 18 0.09 8.74 -9.44
N HIS A 19 1.10 8.88 -10.28
CA HIS A 19 2.35 8.10 -10.21
C HIS A 19 3.49 8.99 -10.67
N GLN A 20 4.69 8.68 -10.19
CA GLN A 20 5.94 9.23 -10.67
C GLN A 20 6.69 8.09 -11.37
N GLY A 21 7.41 8.43 -12.45
CA GLY A 21 8.13 7.44 -13.26
C GLY A 21 7.25 6.70 -14.26
N ASP A 22 7.83 5.68 -14.89
CA ASP A 22 7.15 4.89 -15.91
C ASP A 22 6.11 3.90 -15.36
N VAL A 23 5.09 3.60 -16.16
CA VAL A 23 4.14 2.52 -15.84
C VAL A 23 4.85 1.17 -15.98
N TYR A 24 4.95 0.43 -14.88
CA TYR A 24 5.54 -0.90 -14.87
C TYR A 24 4.84 -1.83 -15.87
N LYS A 25 5.65 -2.50 -16.70
CA LYS A 25 5.20 -3.53 -17.63
C LYS A 25 5.26 -4.87 -16.92
N PHE A 26 4.10 -5.34 -16.46
CA PHE A 26 3.98 -6.63 -15.79
C PHE A 26 4.32 -7.79 -16.73
N ASP A 27 5.09 -8.73 -16.20
CA ASP A 27 5.36 -10.03 -16.79
C ASP A 27 5.26 -11.07 -15.67
N GLU A 28 4.29 -11.97 -15.82
CA GLU A 28 3.92 -12.96 -14.81
C GLU A 28 5.03 -13.97 -14.53
N GLU A 29 5.84 -14.31 -15.53
CA GLU A 29 6.86 -15.36 -15.42
C GLU A 29 8.05 -14.91 -14.57
N ILE A 30 8.36 -13.62 -14.60
CA ILE A 30 9.51 -13.04 -13.89
C ILE A 30 9.11 -12.37 -12.57
N TRP A 31 7.85 -11.96 -12.43
CA TRP A 31 7.39 -11.25 -11.25
C TRP A 31 7.34 -12.17 -10.02
N ASN A 32 7.83 -11.66 -8.90
CA ASN A 32 7.68 -12.31 -7.61
C ASN A 32 7.57 -11.28 -6.50
N PHE A 33 6.81 -11.62 -5.46
CA PHE A 33 6.64 -10.83 -4.25
C PHE A 33 7.59 -11.32 -3.16
N LYS A 34 8.44 -10.44 -2.63
CA LYS A 34 9.43 -10.80 -1.61
C LYS A 34 8.96 -10.45 -0.19
N LEU A 35 9.16 -11.38 0.73
CA LEU A 35 9.00 -11.19 2.18
C LEU A 35 10.38 -11.38 2.80
N PHE A 36 10.98 -10.31 3.33
CA PHE A 36 12.39 -10.32 3.76
C PHE A 36 12.67 -9.34 4.90
N GLY A 37 13.94 -9.19 5.29
CA GLY A 37 14.37 -8.35 6.41
C GLY A 37 14.46 -9.16 7.71
N ALA A 38 13.86 -8.65 8.78
CA ALA A 38 13.87 -9.24 10.11
C ALA A 38 12.88 -10.42 10.24
N VAL A 39 13.16 -11.50 9.50
CA VAL A 39 12.44 -12.77 9.49
C VAL A 39 13.42 -13.93 9.64
N LYS A 40 12.94 -15.09 10.11
CA LYS A 40 13.77 -16.30 10.20
C LYS A 40 14.26 -16.79 8.84
N GLU A 41 13.34 -16.86 7.89
CA GLU A 41 13.60 -17.25 6.51
C GLU A 41 12.74 -16.40 5.59
N GLY A 42 13.39 -15.70 4.66
CA GLY A 42 12.69 -14.91 3.65
C GLY A 42 11.94 -15.81 2.67
N ARG A 43 10.86 -15.27 2.08
CA ARG A 43 10.08 -15.97 1.05
C ARG A 43 9.97 -15.14 -0.21
N SER A 44 9.86 -15.83 -1.33
CA SER A 44 9.57 -15.26 -2.63
C SER A 44 8.36 -15.99 -3.20
N LEU A 45 7.29 -15.27 -3.49
CA LEU A 45 6.04 -15.81 -4.01
C LEU A 45 5.91 -15.44 -5.48
N SER A 46 5.62 -16.41 -6.34
CA SER A 46 5.17 -16.18 -7.70
C SER A 46 3.83 -15.44 -7.72
N PHE A 47 3.46 -14.88 -8.88
CA PHE A 47 2.14 -14.27 -9.05
C PHE A 47 1.00 -15.24 -8.73
N SER A 48 1.07 -16.47 -9.24
CA SER A 48 0.07 -17.52 -8.95
C SER A 48 -0.06 -17.80 -7.45
N GLU A 49 1.05 -17.89 -6.72
CA GLU A 49 1.02 -18.11 -5.27
C GLU A 49 0.36 -16.94 -4.53
N VAL A 50 0.68 -15.68 -4.87
CA VAL A 50 0.01 -14.50 -4.30
C VAL A 50 -1.49 -14.52 -4.60
N MET A 51 -1.86 -14.88 -5.83
CA MET A 51 -3.26 -14.96 -6.25
C MET A 51 -4.02 -16.14 -5.61
N ASN A 52 -3.33 -17.15 -5.06
CA ASN A 52 -3.95 -18.24 -4.31
C ASN A 52 -4.09 -17.97 -2.80
N LEU A 53 -3.53 -16.89 -2.26
CA LEU A 53 -3.71 -16.50 -0.86
C LEU A 53 -5.17 -16.12 -0.55
N PRO A 54 -5.63 -16.25 0.71
CA PRO A 54 -6.97 -15.83 1.12
C PRO A 54 -7.29 -14.39 0.70
N LYS A 55 -8.50 -14.18 0.19
CA LYS A 55 -8.97 -12.87 -0.28
C LYS A 55 -9.76 -12.15 0.78
N THR A 56 -9.52 -10.86 0.89
CA THR A 56 -10.23 -9.94 1.77
C THR A 56 -10.89 -8.86 0.92
N ILE A 57 -12.15 -8.56 1.25
CA ILE A 57 -12.89 -7.43 0.68
C ILE A 57 -13.08 -6.41 1.79
N SER A 58 -12.64 -5.19 1.56
CA SER A 58 -12.81 -4.09 2.52
C SER A 58 -13.08 -2.77 1.80
N THR A 59 -13.89 -1.92 2.42
CA THR A 59 -14.09 -0.55 1.96
C THR A 59 -13.11 0.35 2.70
N ILE A 60 -12.22 1.00 1.96
CA ILE A 60 -11.15 1.82 2.51
C ILE A 60 -11.25 3.22 1.91
N ASP A 61 -11.35 4.22 2.78
CA ASP A 61 -11.35 5.61 2.38
C ASP A 61 -9.92 6.08 2.12
N MET A 62 -9.73 6.79 1.01
CA MET A 62 -8.40 7.20 0.53
C MET A 62 -8.21 8.69 0.68
N HIS A 63 -7.11 9.10 1.31
CA HIS A 63 -6.76 10.50 1.50
C HIS A 63 -5.42 10.81 0.82
N CYS A 64 -5.39 11.77 -0.09
CA CYS A 64 -4.17 12.15 -0.78
C CYS A 64 -3.57 13.43 -0.21
N VAL A 65 -2.25 13.48 -0.17
CA VAL A 65 -1.49 14.68 0.21
C VAL A 65 -1.75 15.86 -0.72
N THR A 66 -2.19 15.61 -1.96
CA THR A 66 -2.60 16.64 -2.91
C THR A 66 -4.05 17.09 -2.72
N THR A 67 -4.56 17.07 -1.48
CA THR A 67 -5.81 17.70 -1.02
C THR A 67 -7.13 17.09 -1.51
N TRP A 68 -7.12 15.88 -2.07
CA TRP A 68 -8.37 15.14 -2.34
C TRP A 68 -8.55 13.93 -1.41
N SER A 69 -9.81 13.62 -1.11
CA SER A 69 -10.25 12.39 -0.43
C SER A 69 -11.29 11.66 -1.27
N LYS A 70 -11.21 10.33 -1.37
CA LYS A 70 -12.22 9.49 -2.02
C LYS A 70 -12.78 8.51 -1.02
N PHE A 71 -14.09 8.55 -0.84
CA PHE A 71 -14.80 7.66 0.06
C PHE A 71 -15.43 6.48 -0.65
N GLY A 72 -15.77 5.44 0.10
CA GLY A 72 -16.66 4.36 -0.35
C GLY A 72 -16.09 3.49 -1.46
N THR A 73 -14.77 3.34 -1.51
CA THR A 73 -14.12 2.43 -2.47
C THR A 73 -13.92 1.07 -1.83
N SER A 74 -14.55 0.03 -2.38
CA SER A 74 -14.30 -1.34 -1.94
C SER A 74 -13.19 -1.95 -2.77
N PHE A 75 -12.27 -2.61 -2.09
CA PHE A 75 -11.15 -3.31 -2.68
C PHE A 75 -11.24 -4.80 -2.42
N GLU A 76 -10.79 -5.60 -3.38
CA GLU A 76 -10.54 -7.03 -3.23
C GLU A 76 -9.04 -7.26 -3.40
N GLY A 77 -8.46 -7.92 -2.40
CA GLY A 77 -7.02 -8.07 -2.28
C GLY A 77 -6.58 -9.12 -1.28
N ILE A 78 -5.30 -9.12 -0.97
CA ILE A 78 -4.67 -9.93 0.07
C ILE A 78 -4.38 -9.02 1.25
N ALA A 79 -4.92 -9.33 2.42
CA ALA A 79 -4.60 -8.56 3.63
C ALA A 79 -3.14 -8.75 4.02
N LEU A 80 -2.48 -7.68 4.47
CA LEU A 80 -1.06 -7.73 4.87
C LEU A 80 -0.81 -8.82 5.92
N ARG A 81 -1.76 -9.04 6.84
CA ARG A 81 -1.71 -10.13 7.83
C ARG A 81 -1.53 -11.53 7.21
N GLU A 82 -2.10 -11.78 6.03
CA GLU A 82 -1.95 -13.07 5.35
C GLU A 82 -0.52 -13.27 4.84
N LEU A 83 0.15 -12.20 4.41
CA LEU A 83 1.56 -12.26 4.02
C LEU A 83 2.47 -12.42 5.24
N VAL A 84 2.14 -11.77 6.36
CA VAL A 84 2.85 -11.95 7.63
C VAL A 84 2.76 -13.40 8.11
N ASN A 85 1.60 -14.05 7.98
CA ASN A 85 1.40 -15.45 8.38
C ASN A 85 2.28 -16.45 7.60
N LEU A 86 2.87 -16.05 6.47
CA LEU A 86 3.76 -16.91 5.69
C LEU A 86 5.20 -16.92 6.21
N VAL A 87 5.58 -16.02 7.12
CA VAL A 87 6.94 -15.90 7.64
C VAL A 87 6.96 -15.85 9.16
N GLU A 88 8.04 -16.34 9.75
CA GLU A 88 8.27 -16.15 11.20
C GLU A 88 9.05 -14.85 11.39
N LEU A 89 8.40 -13.83 11.98
CA LEU A 89 9.05 -12.56 12.30
C LEU A 89 10.06 -12.73 13.44
N ASP A 90 11.17 -12.01 13.35
CA ASP A 90 12.08 -11.87 14.47
C ASP A 90 11.42 -11.15 15.67
N LYS A 91 11.98 -11.33 16.86
CA LYS A 91 11.56 -10.54 18.03
C LYS A 91 11.75 -9.04 17.75
N ASN A 92 10.79 -8.24 18.22
CA ASN A 92 10.80 -6.77 18.15
C ASN A 92 10.69 -6.18 16.73
N VAL A 93 10.19 -6.92 15.74
CA VAL A 93 9.74 -6.30 14.49
C VAL A 93 8.56 -5.37 14.79
N LYS A 94 8.69 -4.10 14.36
CA LYS A 94 7.72 -3.04 14.64
C LYS A 94 7.29 -2.27 13.40
N TYR A 95 8.02 -2.41 12.30
CA TYR A 95 7.80 -1.65 11.09
C TYR A 95 7.86 -2.57 9.87
N VAL A 96 7.22 -2.11 8.81
CA VAL A 96 7.35 -2.68 7.48
C VAL A 96 7.72 -1.59 6.50
N LYS A 97 8.51 -1.95 5.48
CA LYS A 97 8.69 -1.14 4.30
C LYS A 97 8.13 -1.87 3.09
N ILE A 98 7.15 -1.25 2.45
CA ILE A 98 6.45 -1.83 1.31
C ILE A 98 7.08 -1.27 0.05
N TYR A 99 7.56 -2.16 -0.79
CA TYR A 99 8.29 -1.82 -2.01
C TYR A 99 7.40 -1.90 -3.24
N GLY A 100 7.77 -1.13 -4.27
CA GLY A 100 7.16 -1.16 -5.59
C GLY A 100 8.17 -0.86 -6.67
N TYR A 101 7.85 -1.30 -7.89
CA TYR A 101 8.67 -0.98 -9.05
C TYR A 101 8.68 0.53 -9.32
N TYR A 102 9.85 1.09 -9.59
CA TYR A 102 10.01 2.47 -10.02
C TYR A 102 11.17 2.55 -11.01
N ASP A 103 10.90 3.05 -12.21
CA ASP A 103 11.86 3.16 -13.32
C ASP A 103 12.65 1.84 -13.58
N GLY A 104 11.96 0.71 -13.45
CA GLY A 104 12.51 -0.64 -13.67
C GLY A 104 13.19 -1.29 -12.46
N ASP A 105 13.48 -0.53 -11.39
CA ASP A 105 13.97 -1.09 -10.13
C ASP A 105 12.80 -1.58 -9.27
N ARG A 106 12.80 -2.87 -8.93
CA ARG A 106 11.79 -3.49 -8.08
C ARG A 106 11.72 -2.90 -6.67
N PHE A 107 12.79 -2.26 -6.20
CA PHE A 107 12.86 -1.64 -4.88
C PHE A 107 12.99 -0.11 -4.97
N GLY A 108 12.79 0.47 -6.16
CA GLY A 108 12.99 1.90 -6.40
C GLY A 108 11.93 2.77 -5.71
N TYR A 109 10.69 2.30 -5.56
CA TYR A 109 9.70 2.93 -4.69
C TYR A 109 9.61 2.18 -3.37
N SER A 110 9.47 2.93 -2.27
CA SER A 110 9.19 2.34 -0.96
C SER A 110 8.37 3.28 -0.08
N ALA A 111 7.61 2.68 0.84
CA ALA A 111 6.89 3.40 1.89
C ALA A 111 7.00 2.63 3.21
N ASN A 112 7.46 3.31 4.25
CA ASN A 112 7.60 2.75 5.60
C ASN A 112 6.33 2.98 6.42
N LEU A 113 5.94 2.00 7.21
CA LEU A 113 4.75 2.04 8.07
C LEU A 113 5.01 1.26 9.37
N PRO A 114 4.40 1.66 10.49
CA PRO A 114 4.33 0.81 11.67
C PRO A 114 3.57 -0.47 11.32
N LEU A 115 4.06 -1.63 11.75
CA LEU A 115 3.38 -2.92 11.56
C LEU A 115 2.12 -2.99 12.44
N ASP A 116 2.19 -2.38 13.62
CA ASP A 116 1.03 -2.24 14.50
C ASP A 116 -0.04 -1.38 13.82
N GLY A 117 -1.27 -1.90 13.73
CA GLY A 117 -2.35 -1.30 12.97
C GLY A 117 -2.45 -1.72 11.49
N LEU A 118 -1.54 -2.53 10.95
CA LEU A 118 -1.65 -3.09 9.59
C LEU A 118 -2.13 -4.54 9.55
N LEU A 119 -2.37 -5.14 10.72
CA LEU A 119 -2.83 -6.53 10.83
C LEU A 119 -4.36 -6.68 10.75
N GLY A 120 -5.07 -5.60 10.44
CA GLY A 120 -6.51 -5.59 10.16
C GLY A 120 -6.85 -6.02 8.73
N ASP A 121 -8.10 -5.80 8.35
CA ASP A 121 -8.63 -6.08 7.01
C ASP A 121 -8.60 -4.83 6.08
N ASP A 122 -8.01 -3.72 6.54
CA ASP A 122 -7.92 -2.41 5.88
C ASP A 122 -6.52 -2.04 5.39
N ALA A 123 -5.55 -2.95 5.52
CA ALA A 123 -4.23 -2.87 4.90
C ALA A 123 -4.11 -3.95 3.81
N LEU A 124 -4.41 -3.60 2.56
CA LEU A 124 -4.62 -4.57 1.48
C LEU A 124 -3.65 -4.42 0.32
N PHE A 125 -3.17 -5.56 -0.19
CA PHE A 125 -2.58 -5.68 -1.52
C PHE A 125 -3.68 -6.00 -2.53
N VAL A 126 -4.18 -4.97 -3.20
CA VAL A 126 -5.38 -5.01 -4.03
C VAL A 126 -5.06 -5.30 -5.49
N PHE A 127 -5.94 -6.03 -6.13
CA PHE A 127 -5.92 -6.28 -7.58
C PHE A 127 -7.27 -5.97 -8.24
N ARG A 128 -8.35 -5.86 -7.45
CA ARG A 128 -9.69 -5.47 -7.91
C ARG A 128 -10.30 -4.40 -7.03
N TRP A 129 -11.21 -3.62 -7.60
CA TRP A 129 -11.90 -2.55 -6.91
C TRP A 129 -13.30 -2.33 -7.48
N LYS A 130 -14.16 -1.70 -6.68
CA LYS A 130 -15.47 -1.17 -7.10
C LYS A 130 -15.80 0.09 -6.31
N ASP A 131 -16.73 0.88 -6.80
CA ASP A 131 -17.35 1.98 -6.07
C ASP A 131 -18.83 2.16 -6.49
N GLU A 132 -19.45 3.29 -6.15
CA GLU A 132 -20.85 3.57 -6.53
C GLU A 132 -21.06 3.61 -8.04
N GLU A 133 -20.07 4.06 -8.81
CA GLU A 133 -20.18 4.30 -10.26
C GLU A 133 -19.62 3.13 -11.09
N ASN A 134 -18.88 2.21 -10.47
CA ASN A 134 -18.18 1.12 -11.14
C ASN A 134 -18.39 -0.21 -10.42
N ASP A 135 -18.80 -1.25 -11.15
CA ASP A 135 -18.81 -2.62 -10.63
C ASP A 135 -17.38 -3.18 -10.49
N TRP A 136 -17.24 -4.35 -9.89
CA TRP A 136 -15.96 -5.01 -9.68
C TRP A 136 -15.14 -5.17 -10.96
N GLN A 137 -13.98 -4.53 -10.98
CA GLN A 137 -13.04 -4.56 -12.09
C GLN A 137 -11.60 -4.65 -11.58
N ASP A 138 -10.70 -5.13 -12.41
CA ASP A 138 -9.27 -5.15 -12.11
C ASP A 138 -8.71 -3.73 -12.03
N ILE A 139 -7.70 -3.51 -11.20
CA ILE A 139 -6.94 -2.26 -11.24
C ILE A 139 -6.21 -2.19 -12.59
N THR A 140 -6.17 -1.01 -13.21
CA THR A 140 -5.41 -0.84 -14.45
C THR A 140 -3.90 -0.76 -14.18
N PRO A 141 -3.02 -0.94 -15.19
CA PRO A 141 -1.58 -0.71 -15.04
C PRO A 141 -1.23 0.64 -14.41
N LYS A 142 -1.98 1.71 -14.77
CA LYS A 142 -1.80 3.05 -14.18
C LYS A 142 -2.23 3.14 -12.71
N HIS A 143 -3.17 2.30 -12.29
CA HIS A 143 -3.59 2.17 -10.90
C HIS A 143 -2.70 1.25 -10.08
N GLY A 144 -1.73 0.55 -10.69
CA GLY A 144 -0.75 -0.29 -10.00
C GLY A 144 -0.84 -1.78 -10.30
N TYR A 145 -1.55 -2.22 -11.35
CA TYR A 145 -1.57 -3.63 -11.76
C TYR A 145 -0.14 -4.20 -11.91
N PRO A 146 0.16 -5.41 -11.41
CA PRO A 146 -0.78 -6.45 -10.98
C PRO A 146 -1.28 -6.32 -9.54
N LEU A 147 -0.58 -5.53 -8.71
CA LEU A 147 -0.80 -5.50 -7.27
C LEU A 147 -0.42 -4.13 -6.72
N ARG A 148 -1.32 -3.52 -5.96
CA ARG A 148 -1.09 -2.24 -5.28
C ARG A 148 -1.36 -2.37 -3.80
N PHE A 149 -0.51 -1.81 -2.96
CA PHE A 149 -0.84 -1.64 -1.56
C PHE A 149 -1.77 -0.43 -1.36
N ILE A 150 -2.85 -0.61 -0.61
CA ILE A 150 -3.72 0.43 -0.10
C ILE A 150 -3.59 0.41 1.44
N PRO A 151 -3.08 1.49 2.05
CA PRO A 151 -2.97 1.57 3.50
C PRO A 151 -4.34 1.85 4.14
N PRO A 152 -4.48 1.64 5.46
CA PRO A 152 -5.63 2.13 6.21
C PRO A 152 -5.88 3.63 6.02
N GLU A 153 -7.12 4.07 6.22
CA GLU A 153 -7.52 5.49 6.11
C GLU A 153 -6.76 6.42 7.07
N SER A 154 -6.13 5.87 8.11
CA SER A 154 -5.27 6.59 9.04
C SER A 154 -3.95 7.06 8.41
N PHE A 155 -3.67 6.70 7.15
CA PHE A 155 -2.49 7.11 6.40
C PHE A 155 -2.86 7.82 5.09
N TYR A 156 -2.03 8.78 4.69
CA TYR A 156 -2.07 9.33 3.35
C TYR A 156 -1.67 8.29 2.29
N LEU A 157 -2.26 8.41 1.11
CA LEU A 157 -2.19 7.43 0.03
C LEU A 157 -0.80 7.30 -0.62
N TRP A 158 0.16 8.20 -0.36
CA TRP A 158 1.54 7.96 -0.81
C TRP A 158 2.12 6.72 -0.14
N LYS A 159 1.66 6.36 1.07
CA LYS A 159 2.05 5.07 1.67
C LYS A 159 1.56 3.85 0.88
N GLY A 160 0.61 4.04 -0.03
CA GLY A 160 0.07 3.00 -0.92
C GLY A 160 0.93 2.73 -2.15
N SER A 161 1.96 1.89 -1.98
CA SER A 161 2.90 1.49 -3.04
C SER A 161 2.19 0.87 -4.25
N LYS A 162 2.44 1.42 -5.44
CA LYS A 162 2.02 0.85 -6.73
C LYS A 162 3.01 -0.20 -7.20
N TRP A 163 2.53 -1.16 -8.00
CA TRP A 163 3.37 -2.21 -8.58
C TRP A 163 4.17 -2.93 -7.50
N ALA A 164 3.46 -3.31 -6.43
CA ALA A 164 4.05 -3.80 -5.21
C ALA A 164 4.90 -5.05 -5.47
N SER A 165 6.10 -5.07 -4.88
CA SER A 165 7.14 -6.07 -5.20
C SER A 165 7.67 -6.81 -3.96
N GLY A 166 7.33 -6.34 -2.76
CA GLY A 166 7.70 -7.00 -1.52
C GLY A 166 7.45 -6.18 -0.27
N ILE A 167 7.68 -6.84 0.87
CA ILE A 167 7.67 -6.29 2.21
C ILE A 167 9.01 -6.61 2.87
N GLU A 168 9.69 -5.58 3.35
CA GLU A 168 10.78 -5.72 4.32
C GLU A 168 10.24 -5.52 5.73
N PHE A 169 10.52 -6.47 6.62
CA PHE A 169 10.19 -6.39 8.04
C PHE A 169 11.36 -5.76 8.80
N MET A 170 11.08 -4.76 9.64
CA MET A 170 12.11 -3.93 10.27
C MET A 170 11.87 -3.77 11.78
N LYS A 171 12.97 -3.66 12.55
CA LYS A 171 12.94 -3.42 14.01
C LYS A 171 12.91 -1.93 14.34
N GLU A 172 13.56 -1.13 13.52
CA GLU A 172 13.57 0.32 13.58
C GLU A 172 12.91 0.88 12.32
N ASP A 173 12.37 2.08 12.42
CA ASP A 173 11.75 2.73 11.28
C ASP A 173 12.84 3.28 10.36
N ASP A 174 12.66 3.11 9.06
CA ASP A 174 13.60 3.56 8.04
C ASP A 174 12.83 4.25 6.91
N ALA A 175 13.33 5.39 6.44
CA ALA A 175 12.58 6.25 5.53
C ALA A 175 12.25 5.56 4.20
N GLY A 176 11.02 5.77 3.71
CA GLY A 176 10.65 5.43 2.34
C GLY A 176 11.00 6.55 1.34
N PHE A 177 10.57 6.35 0.10
CA PHE A 177 10.89 7.24 -1.02
C PHE A 177 10.50 8.70 -0.76
N TRP A 178 9.27 8.94 -0.34
CA TRP A 178 8.81 10.31 -0.07
C TRP A 178 9.34 10.85 1.25
N GLU A 179 9.55 9.98 2.23
CA GLU A 179 10.03 10.36 3.56
C GLU A 179 11.50 10.81 3.55
N GLU A 180 12.29 10.30 2.61
CA GLU A 180 13.63 10.81 2.29
C GLU A 180 13.57 12.21 1.63
N LEU A 181 12.49 12.48 0.89
CA LEU A 181 12.24 13.79 0.25
C LEU A 181 11.53 14.79 1.17
N GLY A 182 11.42 14.50 2.47
CA GLY A 182 10.89 15.42 3.48
C GLY A 182 9.41 15.21 3.83
N TYR A 183 8.76 14.15 3.33
CA TYR A 183 7.41 13.79 3.74
C TYR A 183 7.38 13.16 5.14
N SER A 184 6.21 13.22 5.79
CA SER A 184 6.01 12.69 7.14
C SER A 184 6.21 11.17 7.22
N MET A 185 6.85 10.70 8.30
CA MET A 185 6.97 9.26 8.59
C MET A 185 5.62 8.63 8.93
N THR A 186 4.77 9.34 9.66
CA THR A 186 3.49 8.85 10.20
C THR A 186 2.33 9.07 9.23
N ALA A 187 2.40 10.12 8.40
CA ALA A 187 1.48 10.38 7.30
C ALA A 187 -0.01 10.43 7.68
N ASN A 188 -0.37 10.93 8.86
CA ASN A 188 -1.76 10.96 9.30
C ASN A 188 -2.57 12.10 8.64
N PRO A 189 -3.64 11.79 7.87
CA PRO A 189 -4.40 12.81 7.16
C PRO A 189 -5.26 13.69 8.08
N PHE A 190 -5.74 13.15 9.20
CA PHE A 190 -6.60 13.86 10.14
C PHE A 190 -5.84 14.84 11.04
N LYS A 191 -4.53 14.65 11.15
CA LYS A 191 -3.60 15.54 11.85
C LYS A 191 -2.81 16.46 10.91
N GLU A 192 -3.06 16.37 9.60
CA GLU A 192 -2.33 17.10 8.56
C GLU A 192 -0.81 16.85 8.57
N GLU A 193 -0.36 15.67 8.99
CA GLU A 193 1.06 15.29 9.02
C GLU A 193 1.55 15.00 7.58
N ARG A 194 1.84 16.04 6.80
CA ARG A 194 2.23 15.93 5.38
C ARG A 194 3.74 15.84 5.24
N TYR A 195 4.47 16.61 6.03
CA TYR A 195 5.92 16.77 5.97
C TYR A 195 6.59 16.48 7.32
N ARG A 196 7.91 16.34 7.32
CA ARG A 196 8.72 16.03 8.53
C ARG A 196 8.63 17.08 9.64
N TRP A 197 8.20 18.30 9.32
CA TRP A 197 8.16 19.45 10.22
C TRP A 197 6.75 19.84 10.66
N ASP A 198 5.74 19.06 10.26
CA ASP A 198 4.35 19.23 10.67
C ASP A 198 4.08 18.58 12.04
#